data_AF-A0A478FQP9-F1
#
_entry.id   AF-A0A478FQP9-F1
#
_cell.length_a   1.000
_cell.length_b   1.000
_cell.length_c   1.000
_cell.angle_alpha   90.00
_cell.angle_beta   90.00
_cell.angle_gamma   90.00
#
_symmetry.space_group_name_H-M   'P 1'
#
loop_
_entity.id
_entity.type
_entity.pdbx_description
1 polymer ?
#
loop_
_entity_poly.entity_id
_entity_poly.type
_entity_poly.pdbx_seq_one_letter_code
_entity_poly.pdbx_strand_id
1 'polypeptide(L)'
;MNTLISKIAGSGVALTVGATSTALAKNSSLGGGNFSSITSETQFNRIPYKFDRIFKLKSTEKEDYGMLNENTKLKWRKRLADFHINKSKVRSLIFEKLVIKPIDDLNLTSHELSHADYIRDRITKLEENKVQPFMQEFYRECRRISSFVIGQAKHSNYYETEIKKFINPGKELEDRIARYWRDAWVGCSKSGSTTSIDIGWPDRDKIIEREPAEKAWSIKNQRV
;
A
#
# COMPACT_ATOMS: atom_id res chain seq x y z
N MET A 1 -10.53 -66.31 -13.81
CA MET A 1 -10.49 -64.84 -13.93
C MET A 1 -11.83 -64.29 -13.46
N ASN A 2 -11.75 -63.31 -12.55
CA ASN A 2 -12.82 -62.59 -11.85
C ASN A 2 -13.85 -61.97 -12.84
N THR A 3 -15.08 -61.59 -12.48
CA THR A 3 -15.53 -60.91 -11.26
C THR A 3 -17.06 -60.94 -11.13
N LEU A 4 -17.51 -60.83 -9.87
CA LEU A 4 -18.87 -60.81 -9.36
C LEU A 4 -19.76 -59.64 -9.82
N ILE A 5 -21.04 -60.00 -10.02
CA ILE A 5 -22.29 -59.45 -9.44
C ILE A 5 -22.53 -57.93 -9.53
N SER A 6 -23.55 -57.61 -10.32
CA SER A 6 -24.33 -56.38 -10.39
C SER A 6 -25.37 -56.23 -9.25
N LYS A 7 -25.89 -54.99 -9.10
CA LYS A 7 -27.20 -54.57 -8.53
C LYS A 7 -27.23 -54.40 -6.99
N ILE A 8 -27.82 -53.37 -6.35
CA ILE A 8 -28.97 -52.50 -6.65
C ILE A 8 -28.95 -51.21 -5.78
N ALA A 9 -29.53 -50.14 -6.35
CA ALA A 9 -30.28 -48.99 -5.81
C ALA A 9 -30.01 -48.32 -4.45
N GLY A 10 -30.14 -46.99 -4.47
CA GLY A 10 -31.08 -46.30 -3.57
C GLY A 10 -30.49 -45.17 -2.74
N SER A 11 -31.03 -43.97 -2.95
CA SER A 11 -31.11 -42.83 -2.02
C SER A 11 -29.82 -42.12 -1.57
N GLY A 12 -29.66 -40.88 -2.06
CA GLY A 12 -29.62 -39.70 -1.21
C GLY A 12 -28.39 -39.43 -0.31
N VAL A 13 -27.69 -38.34 -0.66
CA VAL A 13 -27.00 -37.39 0.24
C VAL A 13 -25.74 -37.88 0.98
N ALA A 14 -24.57 -37.38 0.56
CA ALA A 14 -23.75 -36.42 1.33
C ALA A 14 -22.33 -36.37 0.74
N LEU A 15 -21.94 -35.20 0.22
CA LEU A 15 -20.55 -34.88 -0.06
C LEU A 15 -19.80 -34.80 1.29
N THR A 16 -19.02 -35.82 1.61
CA THR A 16 -18.10 -35.78 2.75
C THR A 16 -16.92 -34.88 2.41
N VAL A 17 -17.00 -33.62 2.83
CA VAL A 17 -15.89 -32.66 2.88
C VAL A 17 -14.90 -33.14 3.93
N GLY A 18 -13.82 -33.78 3.50
CA GLY A 18 -12.69 -34.13 4.36
C GLY A 18 -11.79 -32.91 4.55
N ALA A 19 -11.93 -32.23 5.68
CA ALA A 19 -11.03 -31.17 6.12
C ALA A 19 -9.78 -31.76 6.77
N THR A 20 -8.61 -31.43 6.23
CA THR A 20 -7.33 -31.51 6.94
C THR A 20 -6.69 -30.12 6.90
N SER A 21 -6.92 -29.33 7.93
CA SER A 21 -6.36 -27.98 8.06
C SER A 21 -5.87 -27.75 9.49
N THR A 22 -4.69 -28.28 9.81
CA THR A 22 -3.91 -27.84 10.98
C THR A 22 -2.43 -28.22 10.77
N ALA A 23 -1.69 -27.36 10.08
CA ALA A 23 -0.27 -27.11 10.26
C ALA A 23 0.21 -26.25 9.08
N LEU A 24 0.31 -24.93 9.29
CA LEU A 24 1.27 -24.02 8.63
C LEU A 24 0.96 -22.56 9.01
N ALA A 25 0.95 -22.29 10.32
CA ALA A 25 1.14 -20.94 10.85
C ALA A 25 2.58 -20.72 11.32
N LYS A 26 3.56 -21.50 10.82
CA LYS A 26 4.94 -21.44 11.33
C LYS A 26 6.07 -21.35 10.30
N ASN A 27 5.80 -21.34 9.00
CA ASN A 27 6.85 -21.10 8.01
C ASN A 27 6.47 -19.96 7.07
N SER A 28 7.15 -18.85 7.27
CA SER A 28 7.37 -17.80 6.28
C SER A 28 7.86 -18.41 4.97
N SER A 29 6.95 -18.62 4.02
CA SER A 29 7.23 -18.46 2.60
C SER A 29 6.01 -17.79 1.99
N LEU A 30 6.23 -16.55 1.57
CA LEU A 30 5.34 -15.78 0.74
C LEU A 30 5.10 -16.58 -0.56
N GLY A 31 4.09 -17.44 -0.57
CA GLY A 31 3.55 -18.05 -1.76
C GLY A 31 2.84 -16.96 -2.57
N GLY A 32 3.29 -16.76 -3.80
CA GLY A 32 2.78 -15.78 -4.76
C GLY A 32 1.34 -16.06 -5.20
N GLY A 33 0.39 -15.92 -4.28
CA GLY A 33 -1.03 -15.86 -4.59
C GLY A 33 -1.44 -14.40 -4.79
N ASN A 34 -2.04 -14.09 -5.94
CA ASN A 34 -2.84 -12.89 -6.10
C ASN A 34 -3.86 -12.84 -4.96
N PHE A 35 -3.81 -11.79 -4.14
CA PHE A 35 -4.69 -11.64 -2.97
C PHE A 35 -6.19 -11.67 -3.29
N SER A 36 -6.52 -11.43 -4.56
CA SER A 36 -7.86 -11.50 -5.12
C SER A 36 -8.38 -12.93 -5.37
N SER A 37 -7.56 -13.97 -5.26
CA SER A 37 -7.93 -15.33 -5.70
C SER A 37 -8.48 -16.27 -4.61
N ILE A 38 -8.86 -15.75 -3.43
CA ILE A 38 -9.25 -16.65 -2.33
C ILE A 38 -10.77 -16.83 -2.24
N THR A 39 -11.17 -18.07 -2.45
CA THR A 39 -12.48 -18.69 -2.23
C THR A 39 -12.96 -18.65 -0.77
N SER A 40 -14.20 -18.15 -0.59
CA SER A 40 -15.10 -18.13 0.58
C SER A 40 -14.50 -18.13 2.00
N GLU A 41 -14.56 -16.97 2.67
CA GLU A 41 -14.26 -16.85 4.11
C GLU A 41 -15.36 -17.44 5.00
N THR A 42 -14.99 -18.35 5.90
CA THR A 42 -15.81 -18.71 7.08
C THR A 42 -15.31 -17.93 8.31
N GLN A 43 -16.19 -17.69 9.29
CA GLN A 43 -15.91 -16.91 10.50
C GLN A 43 -14.70 -17.40 11.33
N PHE A 44 -14.25 -18.65 11.14
CA PHE A 44 -13.24 -19.31 11.96
C PHE A 44 -11.86 -19.46 11.28
N ASN A 45 -11.72 -19.21 9.98
CA ASN A 45 -10.58 -19.75 9.23
C ASN A 45 -9.49 -18.75 8.83
N ARG A 46 -9.63 -17.46 9.13
CA ARG A 46 -8.57 -16.47 8.84
C ARG A 46 -8.41 -15.42 9.92
N ILE A 47 -7.18 -15.28 10.40
CA ILE A 47 -6.79 -14.24 11.35
C ILE A 47 -6.50 -12.95 10.55
N PRO A 48 -7.10 -11.81 10.92
CA PRO A 48 -6.77 -10.53 10.28
C PRO A 48 -5.36 -10.08 10.68
N TYR A 49 -4.56 -9.70 9.68
CA TYR A 49 -3.23 -9.11 9.89
C TYR A 49 -3.19 -7.69 9.35
N LYS A 50 -2.58 -6.78 10.10
CA LYS A 50 -2.36 -5.41 9.65
C LYS A 50 -1.16 -5.32 8.70
N PHE A 51 -1.21 -4.38 7.77
CA PHE A 51 -0.14 -4.13 6.80
C PHE A 51 1.20 -3.80 7.46
N ASP A 52 1.20 -3.06 8.57
CA ASP A 52 2.41 -2.73 9.34
C ASP A 52 3.15 -3.95 9.93
N ARG A 53 2.44 -5.07 10.13
CA ARG A 53 3.02 -6.33 10.62
C ARG A 53 3.61 -7.19 9.50
N ILE A 54 3.13 -7.03 8.27
CA ILE A 54 3.50 -7.88 7.14
C ILE A 54 4.55 -7.20 6.28
N PHE A 55 4.37 -5.91 6.01
CA PHE A 55 5.21 -5.14 5.10
C PHE A 55 6.18 -4.25 5.86
N LYS A 56 7.32 -3.97 5.24
CA LYS A 56 8.35 -3.07 5.79
C LYS A 56 7.92 -1.61 5.66
N LEU A 57 6.89 -1.19 6.37
CA LEU A 57 6.40 0.19 6.43
C LEU A 57 7.17 1.03 7.46
N LYS A 58 7.22 2.35 7.25
CA LYS A 58 7.68 3.29 8.29
C LYS A 58 6.72 3.26 9.46
N SER A 59 7.26 3.34 10.68
CA SER A 59 6.45 3.28 11.90
C SER A 59 5.47 4.45 11.98
N THR A 60 4.21 4.11 12.23
CA THR A 60 3.06 5.03 12.41
C THR A 60 2.39 4.80 13.77
N GLU A 61 3.20 4.57 14.81
CA GLU A 61 2.75 4.23 16.18
C GLU A 61 1.85 5.28 16.84
N LYS A 62 2.00 6.56 16.49
CA LYS A 62 1.25 7.66 17.08
C LYS A 62 0.05 8.02 16.22
N GLU A 63 -0.94 8.65 16.86
CA GLU A 63 -2.17 9.00 16.16
C GLU A 63 -1.96 10.07 15.09
N ASP A 64 -1.12 11.04 15.44
CA ASP A 64 -0.77 12.19 14.62
C ASP A 64 0.75 12.40 14.60
N TYR A 65 1.24 13.02 13.54
CA TYR A 65 2.65 13.35 13.40
C TYR A 65 3.15 14.29 14.53
N GLY A 66 2.31 15.20 15.02
CA GLY A 66 2.67 16.11 16.11
C GLY A 66 3.01 15.43 17.42
N MET A 67 2.50 14.22 17.64
CA MET A 67 2.74 13.40 18.84
C MET A 67 4.01 12.55 18.76
N LEU A 68 4.71 12.58 17.63
CA LEU A 68 5.98 11.88 17.47
C LEU A 68 7.10 12.58 18.24
N ASN A 69 8.09 11.81 18.68
CA ASN A 69 9.35 12.38 19.16
C ASN A 69 10.16 12.97 17.99
N GLU A 70 11.09 13.88 18.28
CA GLU A 70 11.85 14.60 17.26
C GLU A 70 12.68 13.70 16.35
N ASN A 71 13.24 12.60 16.86
CA ASN A 71 13.97 11.63 16.03
C ASN A 71 13.06 10.98 14.98
N THR A 72 11.85 10.59 15.37
CA THR A 72 10.87 10.01 14.44
C THR A 72 10.33 11.07 13.48
N LYS A 73 10.09 12.30 13.94
CA LYS A 73 9.73 13.43 13.05
C LYS A 73 10.80 13.66 11.99
N LEU A 74 12.07 13.72 12.36
CA LEU A 74 13.19 13.90 11.42
C LEU A 74 13.19 12.82 10.31
N LYS A 75 12.94 11.55 10.68
CA LYS A 75 12.83 10.44 9.71
C LYS A 75 11.64 10.57 8.77
N TRP A 76 10.55 11.21 9.21
CA TRP A 76 9.38 11.51 8.40
C TRP A 76 9.58 12.73 7.52
N ARG A 77 10.20 13.81 8.02
CA ARG A 77 10.62 14.97 7.22
C ARG A 77 11.50 14.55 6.05
N LYS A 78 12.53 13.75 6.32
CA LYS A 78 13.40 13.18 5.28
C LYS A 78 12.60 12.36 4.27
N ARG A 79 11.65 11.54 4.72
CA ARG A 79 10.82 10.73 3.82
C ARG A 79 9.94 11.59 2.94
N LEU A 80 9.26 12.60 3.49
CA LEU A 80 8.46 13.51 2.69
C LEU A 80 9.36 14.24 1.68
N ALA A 81 10.54 14.69 2.10
CA ALA A 81 11.48 15.34 1.19
C ALA A 81 11.88 14.43 0.03
N ASP A 82 12.25 13.18 0.31
CA ASP A 82 12.59 12.19 -0.72
C ASP A 82 11.40 11.92 -1.67
N PHE A 83 10.18 11.90 -1.13
CA PHE A 83 8.95 11.77 -1.90
C PHE A 83 8.72 13.00 -2.81
N HIS A 84 8.89 14.20 -2.25
CA HIS A 84 8.70 15.48 -2.94
C HIS A 84 9.76 15.74 -4.02
N ILE A 85 11.01 15.32 -3.81
CA ILE A 85 12.07 15.36 -4.84
C ILE A 85 11.63 14.56 -6.08
N ASN A 86 10.87 13.48 -5.87
CA ASN A 86 10.35 12.64 -6.94
C ASN A 86 8.90 12.97 -7.31
N LYS A 87 8.41 14.20 -7.03
CA LYS A 87 7.02 14.61 -7.30
C LYS A 87 6.57 14.39 -8.74
N SER A 88 7.46 14.59 -9.71
CA SER A 88 7.19 14.37 -11.13
C SER A 88 6.92 12.90 -11.49
N LYS A 89 7.28 11.97 -10.61
CA LYS A 89 7.05 10.54 -10.74
C LYS A 89 5.83 10.05 -9.96
N VAL A 90 5.13 10.94 -9.24
CA VAL A 90 3.89 10.59 -8.53
C VAL A 90 2.80 10.30 -9.55
N ARG A 91 2.07 9.20 -9.37
CA ARG A 91 1.13 8.67 -10.35
C ARG A 91 -0.33 8.74 -9.93
N SER A 92 -0.60 8.81 -8.64
CA SER A 92 -1.90 8.84 -7.99
C SER A 92 -2.28 10.25 -7.59
N LEU A 93 -3.52 10.65 -7.94
CA LEU A 93 -4.10 11.94 -7.57
C LEU A 93 -4.09 12.19 -6.05
N ILE A 94 -4.24 11.14 -5.25
CA ILE A 94 -4.28 11.25 -3.78
C ILE A 94 -2.92 11.70 -3.27
N PHE A 95 -1.85 11.04 -3.73
CA PHE A 95 -0.49 11.39 -3.35
C PHE A 95 0.00 12.67 -4.04
N GLU A 96 -0.51 13.01 -5.22
CA GLU A 96 -0.22 14.28 -5.89
C GLU A 96 -0.66 15.45 -5.00
N LYS A 97 -1.88 15.38 -4.44
CA LYS A 97 -2.41 16.41 -3.54
C LYS A 97 -1.55 16.64 -2.29
N LEU A 98 -0.85 15.61 -1.82
CA LEU A 98 0.06 15.69 -0.66
C LEU A 98 1.37 16.45 -0.97
N VAL A 99 1.68 16.66 -2.25
CA VAL A 99 2.96 17.21 -2.72
C VAL A 99 2.80 18.58 -3.37
N ILE A 100 1.64 18.91 -3.92
CA ILE A 100 1.46 20.04 -4.85
C ILE A 100 1.57 21.44 -4.21
N LYS A 101 1.33 21.64 -2.92
CA LYS A 101 0.98 23.00 -2.43
C LYS A 101 1.99 23.79 -1.56
N PRO A 102 2.83 23.21 -0.70
CA PRO A 102 3.57 24.05 0.26
C PRO A 102 4.94 24.53 -0.21
N ILE A 103 5.61 23.80 -1.12
CA ILE A 103 7.04 24.00 -1.41
C ILE A 103 7.26 24.85 -2.66
N ASP A 104 6.34 24.83 -3.62
CA ASP A 104 6.54 25.53 -4.89
C ASP A 104 6.33 27.06 -4.77
N ASP A 105 5.59 27.53 -3.78
CA ASP A 105 5.28 28.95 -3.55
C ASP A 105 6.36 29.74 -2.79
N LEU A 106 7.42 29.07 -2.35
CA LEU A 106 8.42 29.64 -1.47
C LEU A 106 9.66 30.04 -2.30
N ASN A 107 9.68 31.29 -2.74
CA ASN A 107 10.82 31.90 -3.42
C ASN A 107 12.02 32.02 -2.48
N LEU A 108 13.04 31.19 -2.67
CA LEU A 108 14.34 31.39 -2.04
C LEU A 108 15.47 30.96 -2.99
N THR A 109 16.28 31.95 -3.34
CA THR A 109 17.56 31.86 -4.04
C THR A 109 18.60 31.17 -3.16
N SER A 110 18.91 29.90 -3.44
CA SER A 110 20.09 29.24 -2.90
C SER A 110 20.86 28.65 -4.07
N HIS A 111 21.95 29.31 -4.45
CA HIS A 111 22.84 28.87 -5.53
C HIS A 111 23.83 27.76 -5.09
N GLU A 112 23.79 27.33 -3.83
CA GLU A 112 24.83 26.48 -3.22
C GLU A 112 24.40 25.04 -2.94
N LEU A 113 23.09 24.75 -2.89
CA LEU A 113 22.59 23.41 -2.58
C LEU A 113 22.17 22.65 -3.84
N SER A 114 22.40 21.33 -3.84
CA SER A 114 21.73 20.45 -4.80
C SER A 114 20.21 20.59 -4.64
N HIS A 115 19.44 20.38 -5.70
CA HIS A 115 17.96 20.46 -5.64
C HIS A 115 17.37 19.56 -4.54
N ALA A 116 17.97 18.38 -4.33
CA ALA A 116 17.56 17.44 -3.29
C ALA A 116 17.85 17.97 -1.88
N ASP A 117 19.02 18.54 -1.65
CA ASP A 117 19.41 19.06 -0.34
C ASP A 117 18.65 20.35 0.00
N TYR A 118 18.38 21.18 -1.01
CA TYR A 118 17.50 22.34 -0.89
C TYR A 118 16.10 21.95 -0.40
N ILE A 119 15.46 20.93 -1.01
CA ILE A 119 14.13 20.48 -0.57
C ILE A 119 14.14 19.96 0.86
N ARG A 120 15.18 19.19 1.24
CA ARG A 120 15.32 18.64 2.61
C ARG A 120 15.50 19.73 3.66
N ASP A 121 16.39 20.69 3.39
CA ASP A 121 16.60 21.86 4.25
C ASP A 121 15.30 22.64 4.44
N ARG A 122 14.56 22.85 3.36
CA ARG A 122 13.31 23.64 3.38
C ARG A 122 12.20 22.99 4.18
N ILE A 123 11.97 21.68 4.01
CA ILE A 123 11.00 20.95 4.83
C ILE A 123 11.41 20.99 6.30
N THR A 124 12.72 20.91 6.59
CA THR A 124 13.22 21.01 7.96
C THR A 124 12.91 22.39 8.56
N LYS A 125 13.25 23.48 7.85
CA LYS A 125 12.98 24.86 8.28
C LYS A 125 11.50 25.17 8.46
N LEU A 126 10.64 24.67 7.58
CA LEU A 126 9.19 24.84 7.73
C LEU A 126 8.67 24.18 9.01
N GLU A 127 9.29 23.09 9.43
CA GLU A 127 8.91 22.29 10.60
C GLU A 127 9.58 22.74 11.91
N GLU A 128 10.55 23.65 11.88
CA GLU A 128 11.28 24.11 13.07
C GLU A 128 10.37 24.84 14.07
N ASN A 129 9.36 25.57 13.58
CA ASN A 129 8.52 26.42 14.43
C ASN A 129 7.16 25.79 14.76
N LYS A 130 6.59 25.00 13.85
CA LYS A 130 5.28 24.38 14.01
C LYS A 130 5.15 23.18 13.08
N VAL A 131 4.36 22.20 13.51
CA VAL A 131 3.93 21.11 12.64
C VAL A 131 3.06 21.66 11.53
N GLN A 132 3.47 21.41 10.29
CA GLN A 132 2.77 21.86 9.12
C GLN A 132 1.65 20.88 8.73
N PRO A 133 0.51 21.37 8.23
CA PRO A 133 -0.62 20.52 7.84
C PRO A 133 -0.24 19.43 6.82
N PHE A 134 0.62 19.76 5.85
CA PHE A 134 1.05 18.79 4.82
C PHE A 134 1.82 17.61 5.40
N MET A 135 2.61 17.81 6.47
CA MET A 135 3.29 16.72 7.17
C MET A 135 2.29 15.80 7.86
N GLN A 136 1.26 16.39 8.49
CA GLN A 136 0.19 15.63 9.14
C GLN A 136 -0.61 14.83 8.13
N GLU A 137 -0.96 15.42 6.98
CA GLU A 137 -1.70 14.74 5.91
C GLU A 137 -0.89 13.57 5.33
N PHE A 138 0.39 13.79 5.02
CA PHE A 138 1.26 12.73 4.52
C PHE A 138 1.43 11.58 5.52
N TYR A 139 1.68 11.91 6.79
CA TYR A 139 1.77 10.90 7.85
C TYR A 139 0.46 10.13 8.04
N ARG A 140 -0.67 10.84 8.01
CA ARG A 140 -2.01 10.27 8.17
C ARG A 140 -2.35 9.29 7.05
N GLU A 141 -1.98 9.61 5.82
CA GLU A 141 -2.18 8.69 4.70
C GLU A 141 -1.37 7.40 4.89
N CYS A 142 -0.09 7.52 5.27
CA CYS A 142 0.73 6.36 5.57
C CYS A 142 0.25 5.55 6.79
N ARG A 143 -0.34 6.21 7.79
CA ARG A 143 -0.96 5.55 8.94
C ARG A 143 -2.22 4.80 8.54
N ARG A 144 -3.06 5.38 7.67
CA ARG A 144 -4.23 4.68 7.09
C ARG A 144 -3.77 3.40 6.39
N ILE A 145 -2.78 3.49 5.51
CA ILE A 145 -2.20 2.33 4.81
C ILE A 145 -1.70 1.27 5.79
N SER A 146 -0.99 1.69 6.84
CA SER A 146 -0.46 0.80 7.89
C SER A 146 -1.58 0.04 8.64
N SER A 147 -2.75 0.66 8.76
CA SER A 147 -3.91 0.12 9.49
C SER A 147 -4.77 -0.85 8.68
N PHE A 148 -4.53 -0.96 7.36
CA PHE A 148 -5.27 -1.88 6.52
C PHE A 148 -5.04 -3.32 6.92
N VAL A 149 -6.09 -4.12 6.75
CA VAL A 149 -6.12 -5.52 7.14
C VAL A 149 -6.18 -6.41 5.91
N ILE A 150 -5.44 -7.51 5.99
CA ILE A 150 -5.51 -8.65 5.08
C ILE A 150 -6.04 -9.89 5.81
N GLY A 151 -6.56 -10.83 5.04
CA GLY A 151 -6.98 -12.14 5.53
C GLY A 151 -8.45 -12.21 5.92
N GLN A 152 -9.14 -11.08 6.07
CA GLN A 152 -10.58 -11.07 6.38
C GLN A 152 -11.31 -9.96 5.62
N ALA A 153 -11.97 -10.30 4.53
CA ALA A 153 -12.74 -9.43 3.64
C ALA A 153 -13.94 -8.77 4.34
N LYS A 154 -14.50 -9.43 5.36
CA LYS A 154 -15.55 -8.85 6.22
C LYS A 154 -15.02 -7.86 7.26
N HIS A 155 -13.70 -7.74 7.44
CA HIS A 155 -13.13 -6.78 8.39
C HIS A 155 -13.38 -5.35 7.89
N SER A 156 -13.71 -4.44 8.81
CA SER A 156 -14.04 -3.04 8.45
C SER A 156 -12.93 -2.34 7.66
N ASN A 157 -11.67 -2.68 7.96
CA ASN A 157 -10.48 -2.11 7.32
C ASN A 157 -9.87 -3.02 6.24
N TYR A 158 -10.65 -3.90 5.62
CA TYR A 158 -10.15 -4.75 4.56
C TYR A 158 -9.66 -3.90 3.38
N TYR A 159 -8.39 -4.07 3.01
CA TYR A 159 -7.69 -3.13 2.15
C TYR A 159 -8.36 -2.91 0.78
N GLU A 160 -8.90 -3.95 0.14
CA GLU A 160 -9.56 -3.81 -1.17
C GLU A 160 -10.88 -3.06 -1.09
N THR A 161 -11.62 -3.22 0.00
CA THR A 161 -12.88 -2.51 0.19
C THR A 161 -12.60 -1.05 0.54
N GLU A 162 -11.64 -0.81 1.45
CA GLU A 162 -11.25 0.53 1.85
C GLU A 162 -10.74 1.36 0.67
N ILE A 163 -9.83 0.82 -0.15
CA ILE A 163 -9.26 1.57 -1.28
C ILE A 163 -10.31 1.99 -2.31
N LYS A 164 -11.32 1.13 -2.54
CA LYS A 164 -12.42 1.42 -3.48
C LYS A 164 -13.35 2.52 -2.99
N LYS A 165 -13.40 2.83 -1.68
CA LYS A 165 -14.27 3.90 -1.14
C LYS A 165 -13.86 5.29 -1.60
N PHE A 166 -12.59 5.51 -1.94
CA PHE A 166 -12.06 6.84 -2.22
C PHE A 166 -11.30 6.95 -3.56
N ILE A 167 -11.23 5.86 -4.33
CA ILE A 167 -10.86 5.90 -5.75
C ILE A 167 -12.14 5.88 -6.58
N ASN A 168 -12.36 6.94 -7.37
CA ASN A 168 -13.56 7.06 -8.21
C ASN A 168 -13.74 5.83 -9.11
N PRO A 169 -14.93 5.20 -9.12
CA PRO A 169 -15.21 4.09 -10.01
C PRO A 169 -15.24 4.57 -11.47
N GLY A 170 -14.67 3.77 -12.38
CA GLY A 170 -14.59 4.10 -13.79
C GLY A 170 -13.85 3.04 -14.60
N LYS A 171 -13.75 3.24 -15.92
CA LYS A 171 -13.11 2.28 -16.85
C LYS A 171 -11.63 2.01 -16.55
N GLU A 172 -10.97 2.88 -15.79
CA GLU A 172 -9.55 2.78 -15.40
C GLU A 172 -9.36 2.46 -13.91
N LEU A 173 -10.37 1.95 -13.21
CA LEU A 173 -10.33 1.73 -11.76
C LEU A 173 -9.11 0.90 -11.33
N GLU A 174 -8.85 -0.23 -11.99
CA GLU A 174 -7.70 -1.08 -11.66
C GLU A 174 -6.36 -0.39 -11.90
N ASP A 175 -6.28 0.52 -12.87
CA ASP A 175 -5.04 1.26 -13.14
C ASP A 175 -4.80 2.36 -12.09
N ARG A 176 -5.88 2.99 -11.63
CA ARG A 176 -5.84 3.97 -10.52
C ARG A 176 -5.45 3.32 -9.20
N ILE A 177 -6.00 2.14 -8.90
CA ILE A 177 -5.66 1.38 -7.70
C ILE A 177 -4.16 1.00 -7.73
N ALA A 178 -3.65 0.51 -8.86
CA ALA A 178 -2.23 0.17 -8.99
C ALA A 178 -1.31 1.39 -8.82
N ARG A 179 -1.64 2.54 -9.41
CA ARG A 179 -0.91 3.80 -9.22
C ARG A 179 -0.92 4.26 -7.76
N TYR A 180 -2.06 4.11 -7.08
CA TYR A 180 -2.15 4.40 -5.65
C TYR A 180 -1.22 3.50 -4.84
N TRP A 181 -1.27 2.18 -5.04
CA TRP A 181 -0.42 1.26 -4.28
C TRP A 181 1.06 1.46 -4.57
N ARG A 182 1.41 1.86 -5.78
CA ARG A 182 2.76 2.30 -6.12
C ARG A 182 3.20 3.48 -5.27
N ASP A 183 2.44 4.57 -5.26
CA ASP A 183 2.83 5.78 -4.53
C ASP A 183 2.76 5.58 -3.02
N ALA A 184 1.80 4.79 -2.53
CA ALA A 184 1.73 4.32 -1.15
C ALA A 184 3.00 3.57 -0.75
N TRP A 185 3.51 2.69 -1.61
CA TRP A 185 4.78 2.01 -1.36
C TRP A 185 5.94 3.00 -1.29
N VAL A 186 6.08 3.87 -2.29
CA VAL A 186 7.18 4.84 -2.38
C VAL A 186 7.15 5.82 -1.19
N GLY A 187 5.97 6.29 -0.78
CA GLY A 187 5.81 7.23 0.32
C GLY A 187 5.95 6.57 1.70
N CYS A 188 5.37 5.38 1.90
CA CYS A 188 5.14 4.84 3.23
C CYS A 188 6.02 3.64 3.61
N SER A 189 6.65 2.96 2.64
CA SER A 189 7.59 1.87 2.95
C SER A 189 8.87 2.40 3.61
N LYS A 190 9.74 1.50 4.10
CA LYS A 190 11.09 1.83 4.57
C LYS A 190 12.07 2.04 3.42
N SER A 191 11.92 1.36 2.28
CA SER A 191 12.80 1.54 1.11
C SER A 191 12.46 2.83 0.35
N GLY A 192 11.17 3.07 0.12
CA GLY A 192 10.67 4.18 -0.70
C GLY A 192 11.08 4.04 -2.17
N SER A 193 11.27 2.81 -2.63
CA SER A 193 11.65 2.52 -4.01
C SER A 193 10.79 1.38 -4.56
N THR A 194 10.32 1.54 -5.79
CA THR A 194 9.57 0.52 -6.52
C THR A 194 10.43 -0.67 -6.94
N THR A 195 11.76 -0.54 -6.94
CA THR A 195 12.69 -1.64 -7.23
C THR A 195 12.75 -2.71 -6.13
N SER A 196 12.16 -2.43 -4.97
CA SER A 196 12.26 -3.28 -3.77
C SER A 196 10.89 -3.50 -3.12
N ILE A 197 9.84 -3.59 -3.93
CA ILE A 197 8.48 -3.85 -3.42
C ILE A 197 8.42 -5.24 -2.79
N ASP A 198 8.01 -5.29 -1.52
CA ASP A 198 7.85 -6.54 -0.78
C ASP A 198 6.90 -7.48 -1.53
N ILE A 199 7.25 -8.76 -1.57
CA ILE A 199 6.36 -9.79 -2.11
C ILE A 199 5.06 -9.71 -1.34
N GLY A 200 3.95 -9.69 -2.06
CA GLY A 200 2.65 -9.58 -1.46
C GLY A 200 2.12 -8.16 -1.27
N TRP A 201 2.84 -7.13 -1.69
CA TRP A 201 2.24 -5.81 -1.78
C TRP A 201 1.11 -5.79 -2.84
N PRO A 202 -0.01 -5.08 -2.60
CA PRO A 202 -1.09 -4.99 -3.58
C PRO A 202 -0.60 -4.46 -4.94
N ASP A 203 -1.08 -5.07 -6.02
CA ASP A 203 -0.74 -4.76 -7.42
C ASP A 203 0.75 -4.78 -7.76
N ARG A 204 1.61 -5.40 -6.93
CA ARG A 204 3.07 -5.44 -7.12
C ARG A 204 3.48 -5.76 -8.55
N ASP A 205 2.96 -6.83 -9.12
CA ASP A 205 3.42 -7.30 -10.43
C ASP A 205 3.02 -6.33 -11.54
N LYS A 206 1.80 -5.77 -11.47
CA LYS A 206 1.35 -4.71 -12.36
C LYS A 206 2.18 -3.44 -12.21
N ILE A 207 2.58 -3.08 -10.99
CA ILE A 207 3.47 -1.94 -10.74
C ILE A 207 4.83 -2.19 -11.40
N ILE A 208 5.44 -3.35 -11.17
CA ILE A 208 6.75 -3.70 -11.75
C ILE A 208 6.69 -3.72 -13.28
N GLU A 209 5.62 -4.24 -13.88
CA GLU A 209 5.43 -4.23 -15.32
C GLU A 209 5.33 -2.81 -15.92
N ARG A 210 4.76 -1.87 -15.15
CA ARG A 210 4.45 -0.50 -15.59
C ARG A 210 5.52 0.54 -15.23
N GLU A 211 6.52 0.20 -14.43
CA GLU A 211 7.60 1.12 -14.08
C GLU A 211 8.61 1.42 -15.22
N PRO A 212 8.95 0.48 -16.12
CA PRO A 212 9.79 0.79 -17.29
C PRO A 212 9.17 1.89 -18.16
N ALA A 213 10.00 2.82 -18.65
CA ALA A 213 9.57 4.00 -19.41
C ALA A 213 8.71 3.66 -20.64
N GLU A 214 8.97 2.54 -21.30
CA GLU A 214 8.28 2.05 -22.49
C GLU A 214 6.83 1.61 -22.22
N LYS A 215 6.54 1.20 -20.99
CA LYS A 215 5.21 0.75 -20.54
C LYS A 215 4.59 1.70 -19.52
N ALA A 216 5.24 2.85 -19.31
CA ALA A 216 4.92 3.79 -18.27
C ALA A 216 3.47 4.26 -18.38
N TRP A 217 2.85 4.41 -17.22
CA TRP A 217 1.59 5.10 -17.12
C TRP A 217 1.64 6.45 -17.84
N SER A 218 0.75 6.64 -18.81
CA SER A 218 0.56 7.94 -19.45
C SER A 218 0.19 8.99 -18.39
N ILE A 219 0.91 10.11 -18.38
CA ILE A 219 0.59 11.29 -17.55
C ILE A 219 -0.78 11.88 -17.96
N LYS A 220 -1.19 11.71 -19.23
CA LYS A 220 -2.48 12.20 -19.74
C LYS A 220 -3.69 11.49 -19.11
N ASN A 221 -3.55 10.25 -18.64
CA ASN A 221 -4.64 9.49 -18.03
C ASN A 221 -4.84 9.79 -16.53
N GLN A 222 -4.12 10.77 -15.98
CA GLN A 222 -4.24 11.13 -14.56
C GLN A 222 -5.40 12.10 -14.28
N ARG A 223 -5.85 12.87 -15.28
CA ARG A 223 -6.71 14.07 -15.08
C ARG A 223 -8.20 13.88 -15.42
N VAL A 224 -8.65 12.65 -15.69
CA VAL A 224 -10.07 12.36 -15.98
C VAL A 224 -10.78 11.83 -14.76
#